data_AF-A0A8D2EYY8-F1
#
_entry.id   AF-A0A8D2EYY8-F1
#
_cell.length_a   1.000
_cell.length_b   1.000
_cell.length_c   1.000
_cell.angle_alpha   90.00
_cell.angle_beta   90.00
_cell.angle_gamma   90.00
#
_symmetry.space_group_name_H-M   'P 1'
#
loop_
_entity.id
_entity.type
_entity.pdbx_description
1 polymer ?
#
loop_
_entity_poly.entity_id
_entity_poly.type
_entity_poly.pdbx_seq_one_letter_code
_entity_poly.pdbx_strand_id
1 'polypeptide(L)'
;VCVQPEFHCGNPCCTTCQHHPCPSGQGVQPQGKFSFGFRCVDCALGTFSRGHDGHCKPWTDCTQFGFLTVFPGNKTHNAVCVPGSPPAEPPGWLTIVLLAVAACVLLLTSAQLGLHIWQLRSQPTGPRETQLLLEVPPSTEDASSCQFPEEERGERLAEEKGRLGDLWV
;
A
#
# COMPACT_ATOMS: atom_id res chain seq x y z
N VAL A 1 -45.43 22.04 -36.56
CA VAL A 1 -44.78 23.07 -35.71
C VAL A 1 -43.67 22.40 -34.93
N CYS A 2 -42.44 22.90 -35.05
CA CYS A 2 -41.29 22.35 -34.33
C CYS A 2 -41.28 22.92 -32.90
N VAL A 3 -41.61 22.09 -31.92
CA VAL A 3 -41.73 22.51 -30.51
C VAL A 3 -40.51 22.13 -29.66
N GLN A 4 -39.59 21.33 -30.20
CA GLN A 4 -38.38 20.90 -29.51
C GLN A 4 -37.30 22.01 -29.53
N PRO A 5 -36.57 22.21 -28.42
CA PRO A 5 -35.37 23.06 -28.40
C PRO A 5 -34.38 22.58 -29.46
N GLU A 6 -33.63 23.51 -30.05
CA GLU A 6 -32.67 23.22 -31.12
C GLU A 6 -33.29 22.84 -32.48
N PHE A 7 -34.61 22.95 -32.66
CA PHE A 7 -35.24 22.69 -33.97
C PHE A 7 -35.77 23.95 -34.63
N HIS A 8 -35.52 24.07 -35.93
CA HIS A 8 -36.07 25.11 -36.80
C HIS A 8 -36.90 24.49 -37.94
N CYS A 9 -37.83 25.25 -38.48
CA CYS A 9 -38.58 24.84 -39.68
C CYS A 9 -37.64 24.78 -40.88
N GLY A 10 -37.54 23.61 -41.53
CA GLY A 10 -36.74 23.43 -42.74
C GLY A 10 -37.41 23.96 -44.02
N ASN A 11 -38.69 24.36 -43.94
CA ASN A 11 -39.43 24.95 -45.05
C ASN A 11 -40.50 25.96 -44.57
N PRO A 12 -41.04 26.80 -45.47
CA PRO A 12 -42.01 27.85 -45.12
C PRO A 12 -43.32 27.31 -44.53
N CYS A 13 -43.70 26.08 -44.91
CA CYS A 13 -44.89 25.40 -44.38
C CYS A 13 -44.61 24.67 -43.05
N CYS A 14 -43.37 24.71 -42.54
CA CYS A 14 -42.88 23.99 -41.37
C CYS A 14 -43.30 22.50 -41.31
N THR A 15 -43.28 21.81 -42.46
CA THR A 15 -43.58 20.37 -42.52
C THR A 15 -42.38 19.49 -42.14
N THR A 16 -41.17 20.02 -42.24
CA THR A 16 -39.94 19.38 -41.78
C THR A 16 -39.28 20.22 -40.68
N CYS A 17 -38.72 19.54 -39.68
CA CYS A 17 -37.96 20.15 -38.60
C CYS A 17 -36.49 19.75 -38.74
N GLN A 18 -35.61 20.75 -38.78
CA GLN A 18 -34.17 20.55 -38.88
C GLN A 18 -33.51 20.89 -37.55
N HIS A 19 -32.66 19.97 -37.07
CA HIS A 19 -31.91 20.11 -35.83
C HIS A 19 -30.68 20.99 -36.03
N HIS A 20 -30.52 21.96 -35.13
CA HIS A 20 -29.47 22.96 -35.09
C HIS A 20 -28.95 23.05 -33.65
N PRO A 21 -28.03 22.16 -33.24
CA PRO A 21 -27.57 22.06 -31.87
C PRO A 21 -26.78 23.31 -31.45
N CYS A 22 -26.96 23.72 -30.20
CA CYS A 22 -26.11 24.73 -29.60
C CYS A 22 -24.76 24.13 -29.19
N PRO A 23 -23.65 24.87 -29.33
CA PRO A 23 -22.35 24.37 -28.91
C PRO A 23 -22.30 24.16 -27.39
N SER A 24 -21.36 23.33 -26.94
CA SER A 24 -21.09 23.13 -25.51
C SER A 24 -20.85 24.47 -24.81
N GLY A 25 -21.46 24.64 -23.64
CA GLY A 25 -21.43 25.92 -22.93
C GLY A 25 -22.57 26.87 -23.27
N GLN A 26 -23.42 26.50 -24.23
CA GLN A 26 -24.58 27.30 -24.62
C GLN A 26 -25.89 26.55 -24.49
N GLY A 27 -26.96 27.31 -24.31
CA GLY A 27 -28.34 26.84 -24.28
C GLY A 27 -29.25 27.64 -25.19
N VAL A 28 -30.39 27.05 -25.52
CA VAL A 28 -31.44 27.65 -26.36
C VAL A 28 -32.14 28.74 -25.57
N GLN A 29 -32.12 29.97 -26.10
CA GLN A 29 -32.95 31.06 -25.63
C GLN A 29 -34.01 31.40 -26.69
N PRO A 30 -35.32 31.24 -26.37
CA PRO A 30 -36.39 31.54 -27.31
C PRO A 30 -36.38 33.03 -27.69
N GLN A 31 -36.68 33.30 -28.96
CA GLN A 31 -36.73 34.64 -29.53
C GLN A 31 -38.16 35.00 -29.96
N GLY A 32 -38.55 36.26 -29.73
CA GLY A 32 -39.84 36.82 -30.14
C GLY A 32 -40.98 36.63 -29.13
N LYS A 33 -42.06 37.41 -29.32
CA LYS A 33 -43.26 37.44 -28.45
C LYS A 33 -44.13 36.18 -28.56
N PHE A 34 -44.09 35.52 -29.72
CA PHE A 34 -44.71 34.24 -30.02
C PHE A 34 -43.57 33.39 -30.59
N SER A 35 -42.95 32.52 -29.80
CA SER A 35 -41.61 32.01 -30.07
C SER A 35 -41.55 31.11 -31.32
N PHE A 36 -41.01 31.62 -32.44
CA PHE A 36 -40.76 30.87 -33.69
C PHE A 36 -39.28 30.92 -34.08
N GLY A 37 -38.40 30.77 -33.09
CA GLY A 37 -36.96 30.75 -33.28
C GLY A 37 -36.23 30.79 -31.94
N PHE A 38 -34.94 30.48 -31.98
CA PHE A 38 -34.07 30.58 -30.82
C PHE A 38 -32.71 31.12 -31.20
N ARG A 39 -31.95 31.55 -30.19
CA ARG A 39 -30.51 31.79 -30.28
C ARG A 39 -29.79 30.94 -29.25
N CYS A 40 -28.57 30.53 -29.57
CA CYS A 40 -27.68 29.94 -28.58
C CYS A 40 -27.05 31.06 -27.75
N VAL A 41 -27.17 30.96 -26.43
CA VAL A 41 -26.57 31.89 -25.48
C VAL A 41 -25.71 31.15 -24.48
N ASP A 42 -24.64 31.78 -24.03
CA ASP A 42 -23.77 31.24 -23.00
C ASP A 42 -24.54 30.92 -21.72
N CYS A 43 -24.24 29.76 -21.14
CA CYS A 43 -24.75 29.38 -19.84
C CYS A 43 -24.25 30.32 -18.75
N ALA A 44 -25.17 30.69 -17.85
CA ALA A 44 -24.87 31.52 -16.70
C ALA A 44 -23.94 30.80 -15.71
N LEU A 45 -23.28 31.56 -14.84
CA LEU A 45 -22.48 30.98 -13.75
C LEU A 45 -23.37 30.07 -12.88
N GLY A 46 -22.84 28.93 -12.48
CA GLY A 46 -23.63 27.92 -11.77
C GLY A 46 -24.38 26.95 -12.69
N THR A 47 -24.26 27.09 -14.02
CA THR A 47 -24.92 26.20 -14.99
C THR A 47 -23.96 25.69 -16.06
N PHE A 48 -24.29 24.56 -16.68
CA PHE A 48 -23.52 23.93 -17.73
C PHE A 48 -24.41 23.34 -18.84
N SER A 49 -23.85 23.20 -20.04
CA SER A 49 -24.46 22.49 -21.18
C SER A 49 -23.38 21.73 -21.94
N ARG A 50 -23.65 20.46 -22.22
CA ARG A 50 -22.72 19.56 -22.95
C ARG A 50 -22.95 19.58 -24.48
N GLY A 51 -23.77 20.52 -24.98
CA GLY A 51 -23.98 20.78 -26.41
C GLY A 51 -24.99 19.90 -27.15
N HIS A 52 -25.74 19.05 -26.46
CA HIS A 52 -26.78 18.18 -27.07
C HIS A 52 -28.13 18.23 -26.36
N ASP A 53 -28.18 18.89 -25.21
CA ASP A 53 -29.40 18.99 -24.41
C ASP A 53 -30.23 20.22 -24.82
N GLY A 54 -29.64 21.20 -25.51
CA GLY A 54 -30.29 22.46 -25.85
C GLY A 54 -30.62 23.36 -24.66
N HIS A 55 -30.24 23.01 -23.43
CA HIS A 55 -30.53 23.83 -22.25
C HIS A 55 -29.39 23.78 -21.24
N CYS A 56 -29.23 24.88 -20.49
CA CYS A 56 -28.27 24.97 -19.40
C CYS A 56 -28.86 24.32 -18.14
N LYS A 57 -28.13 23.38 -17.54
CA LYS A 57 -28.49 22.67 -16.31
C LYS A 57 -27.69 23.23 -15.14
N PRO A 58 -28.23 23.32 -13.92
CA PRO A 58 -27.46 23.74 -12.75
C PRO A 58 -26.33 22.75 -12.46
N TRP A 59 -25.22 23.25 -11.89
CA TRP A 59 -24.17 22.39 -11.35
C TRP A 59 -24.71 21.55 -10.19
N THR A 60 -24.23 20.32 -10.08
CA THR A 60 -24.55 19.45 -8.95
C THR A 60 -23.90 19.98 -7.68
N ASP A 61 -24.71 20.13 -6.63
CA ASP A 61 -24.22 20.37 -5.28
C ASP A 61 -23.82 19.06 -4.61
N CYS A 62 -22.52 18.75 -4.61
CA CYS A 62 -22.01 17.52 -4.00
C CYS A 62 -22.25 17.48 -2.48
N THR A 63 -22.31 18.63 -1.81
CA THR A 63 -22.45 18.69 -0.34
C THR A 63 -23.81 18.21 0.12
N GLN A 64 -24.84 18.41 -0.71
CA GLN A 64 -26.19 17.90 -0.48
C GLN A 64 -26.22 16.36 -0.32
N PHE A 65 -25.27 15.67 -0.95
CA PHE A 65 -25.16 14.21 -0.91
C PHE A 65 -24.03 13.70 -0.01
N GLY A 66 -23.41 14.57 0.80
CA GLY A 66 -22.27 14.20 1.64
C GLY A 66 -21.00 13.88 0.86
N PHE A 67 -20.91 14.32 -0.39
CA PHE A 67 -19.74 14.15 -1.25
C PHE A 67 -18.84 15.37 -1.24
N LEU A 68 -17.56 15.14 -1.52
CA LEU A 68 -16.58 16.20 -1.74
C LEU A 68 -16.60 16.61 -3.22
N THR A 69 -16.62 17.92 -3.46
CA THR A 69 -16.51 18.48 -4.81
C THR A 69 -15.03 18.52 -5.21
N VAL A 70 -14.62 17.69 -6.17
CA VAL A 70 -13.24 17.70 -6.71
C VAL A 70 -13.12 18.68 -7.86
N PHE A 71 -14.19 18.82 -8.64
CA PHE A 71 -14.29 19.80 -9.71
C PHE A 71 -15.61 20.56 -9.53
N PRO A 72 -15.60 21.89 -9.43
CA PRO A 72 -16.81 22.67 -9.15
C PRO A 72 -17.79 22.74 -10.34
N GLY A 73 -17.37 22.35 -11.54
CA GLY A 73 -18.12 22.58 -12.76
C GLY A 73 -17.60 23.79 -13.55
N ASN A 74 -17.98 23.86 -14.82
CA ASN A 74 -17.80 25.03 -15.66
C ASN A 74 -18.99 25.14 -16.63
N LYS A 75 -18.93 26.00 -17.64
CA LYS A 75 -20.03 26.14 -18.62
C LYS A 75 -20.28 24.86 -19.43
N THR A 76 -19.29 23.99 -19.62
CA THR A 76 -19.38 22.80 -20.48
C THR A 76 -19.57 21.49 -19.70
N HIS A 77 -19.15 21.45 -18.44
CA HIS A 77 -19.10 20.26 -17.60
C HIS A 77 -19.74 20.52 -16.23
N ASN A 78 -20.42 19.49 -15.73
CA ASN A 78 -20.98 19.48 -14.39
C ASN A 78 -19.88 19.45 -13.31
N ALA A 79 -20.26 19.71 -12.07
CA ALA A 79 -19.45 19.39 -10.91
C ALA A 79 -19.17 17.87 -10.83
N VAL A 80 -17.96 17.52 -10.38
CA VAL A 80 -17.55 16.12 -10.13
C VAL A 80 -17.49 15.90 -8.63
N CYS A 81 -18.31 14.96 -8.17
CA CYS A 81 -18.43 14.56 -6.78
C CYS A 81 -17.67 13.26 -6.53
N VAL A 82 -16.95 13.18 -5.41
CA VAL A 82 -16.34 11.94 -4.93
C VAL A 82 -16.82 11.61 -3.51
N PRO A 83 -16.94 10.32 -3.17
CA PRO A 83 -17.04 9.88 -1.78
C PRO A 83 -16.00 10.59 -0.93
N GLY A 84 -16.44 11.21 0.18
CA GLY A 84 -15.50 11.62 1.20
C GLY A 84 -14.65 10.41 1.60
N SER A 85 -13.34 10.58 1.71
CA SER A 85 -12.54 9.56 2.39
C SER A 85 -13.16 9.37 3.78
N PRO A 86 -13.41 8.14 4.25
CA PRO A 86 -13.72 7.96 5.65
C PRO A 86 -12.61 8.66 6.44
N PRO A 87 -12.95 9.38 7.53
CA PRO A 87 -11.93 9.88 8.43
C PRO A 87 -10.98 8.72 8.73
N ALA A 88 -9.67 8.99 8.78
CA ALA A 88 -8.71 8.00 9.23
C ALA A 88 -9.11 7.62 10.66
N GLU A 89 -9.93 6.59 10.79
CA GLU A 89 -10.45 6.19 12.08
C GLU A 89 -9.24 5.70 12.88
N PRO A 90 -9.05 6.21 14.11
CA PRO A 90 -8.02 5.66 14.99
C PRO A 90 -8.28 4.15 15.11
N PRO A 91 -7.22 3.31 15.15
CA PRO A 91 -7.39 1.87 15.28
C PRO A 91 -8.35 1.59 16.44
N GLY A 92 -9.48 0.94 16.14
CA GLY A 92 -10.48 0.62 17.15
C GLY A 92 -9.86 -0.19 18.30
N TRP A 93 -10.47 -0.13 19.48
CA TRP A 93 -10.01 -0.88 20.67
C TRP A 93 -9.73 -2.37 20.37
N LEU A 94 -10.53 -3.00 19.50
CA LEU A 94 -10.32 -4.38 19.05
C LEU A 94 -9.01 -4.57 18.29
N THR A 95 -8.64 -3.66 17.38
CA THR A 95 -7.38 -3.78 16.65
C THR A 95 -6.19 -3.53 17.56
N ILE A 96 -6.30 -2.61 18.52
CA ILE A 96 -5.28 -2.39 19.56
C ILE A 96 -5.10 -3.64 20.42
N VAL A 97 -6.19 -4.24 20.90
CA VAL A 97 -6.15 -5.48 21.70
C VAL A 97 -5.56 -6.63 20.88
N LEU A 98 -5.95 -6.79 19.62
CA LEU A 98 -5.43 -7.85 18.75
C LEU A 98 -3.91 -7.72 18.54
N LEU A 99 -3.43 -6.49 18.29
CA LEU A 99 -2.01 -6.20 18.14
C LEU A 99 -1.23 -6.45 19.44
N ALA A 100 -1.78 -6.05 20.59
CA ALA A 100 -1.18 -6.33 21.89
C ALA A 100 -1.08 -7.83 22.17
N VAL A 101 -2.16 -8.58 21.93
CA VAL A 101 -2.17 -10.05 22.10
C VAL A 101 -1.16 -10.71 21.17
N ALA A 102 -1.11 -10.31 19.90
CA ALA A 102 -0.13 -10.84 18.94
C ALA A 102 1.32 -10.57 19.39
N ALA A 103 1.61 -9.36 19.85
CA ALA A 103 2.93 -9.01 20.40
C ALA A 103 3.28 -9.85 21.63
N CYS A 104 2.33 -10.02 22.56
CA CYS A 104 2.53 -10.87 23.74
C CYS A 104 2.84 -12.32 23.37
N VAL A 105 2.10 -12.90 22.40
CA VAL A 105 2.35 -14.28 21.93
C VAL A 105 3.74 -14.41 21.33
N LEU A 106 4.20 -13.45 20.52
CA LEU A 106 5.54 -13.44 19.94
C LEU A 106 6.65 -13.33 21.00
N LEU A 107 6.44 -12.51 22.03
CA LEU A 107 7.39 -12.38 23.15
C LEU A 107 7.45 -13.67 23.97
N LEU A 108 6.31 -14.29 24.27
CA LEU A 108 6.26 -15.53 25.03
C LEU A 108 6.90 -16.69 24.26
N THR A 109 6.60 -16.82 22.97
CA THR A 109 7.17 -17.88 22.12
C THR A 109 8.67 -17.73 21.93
N SER A 110 9.18 -16.50 21.73
CA SER A 110 10.62 -16.25 21.64
C SER A 110 11.35 -16.53 22.96
N ALA A 111 10.76 -16.14 24.11
CA ALA A 111 11.31 -16.46 25.43
C ALA A 111 11.32 -17.97 25.70
N GLN A 112 10.24 -18.67 25.37
CA GLN A 112 10.17 -20.13 25.49
C GLN A 112 11.21 -20.82 24.62
N LEU A 113 11.32 -20.44 23.35
CA LEU A 113 12.32 -20.99 22.44
C LEU A 113 13.75 -20.71 22.92
N GLY A 114 14.00 -19.49 23.40
CA GLY A 114 15.29 -19.12 24.01
C GLY A 114 15.61 -19.97 25.23
N LEU A 115 14.64 -20.21 26.11
CA LEU A 115 14.80 -21.08 27.28
C LEU A 115 15.05 -22.53 26.87
N HIS A 116 14.34 -23.04 25.86
CA HIS A 116 14.58 -24.39 25.34
C HIS A 116 16.00 -24.52 24.75
N ILE A 117 16.42 -23.58 23.91
CA ILE A 117 17.79 -23.57 23.36
C ILE A 117 18.83 -23.45 24.47
N TRP A 118 18.57 -22.63 25.48
CA TRP A 118 19.41 -22.51 26.66
C TRP A 118 19.52 -23.85 27.39
N GLN A 119 18.40 -24.51 27.68
CA GLN A 119 18.38 -25.82 28.34
C GLN A 119 19.13 -26.88 27.53
N LEU A 120 18.91 -26.94 26.21
CA LEU A 120 19.65 -27.85 25.32
C LEU A 120 21.16 -27.60 25.32
N ARG A 121 21.58 -26.33 25.38
CA ARG A 121 23.01 -25.97 25.45
C ARG A 121 23.61 -26.10 26.85
N SER A 122 22.78 -26.00 27.87
CA SER A 122 23.17 -26.04 29.28
C SER A 122 23.20 -27.45 29.83
N GLN A 123 22.60 -28.44 29.15
CA GLN A 123 22.82 -29.85 29.45
C GLN A 123 24.30 -30.16 29.18
N PRO A 124 25.13 -30.27 30.23
CA PRO A 124 26.53 -30.60 30.03
C PRO A 124 26.54 -32.06 29.61
N THR A 125 27.16 -32.38 28.49
CA THR A 125 27.68 -33.72 28.27
C THR A 125 28.69 -33.98 29.39
N GLY A 126 28.22 -34.56 30.51
CA GLY A 126 29.10 -34.86 31.62
C GLY A 126 30.15 -35.89 31.20
N PRO A 127 31.43 -35.76 31.61
CA PRO A 127 32.36 -36.86 31.57
C PRO A 127 31.89 -37.92 32.58
N ARG A 128 31.51 -39.09 32.07
CA ARG A 128 31.13 -40.24 32.89
C ARG A 128 32.38 -41.07 33.14
N GLU A 129 33.10 -40.82 34.25
CA GLU A 129 33.78 -41.86 35.05
C GLU A 129 34.46 -41.24 36.30
N THR A 130 33.82 -41.30 37.47
CA THR A 130 34.51 -41.04 38.76
C THR A 130 33.88 -41.87 39.88
N GLN A 131 33.55 -43.12 39.60
CA GLN A 131 33.13 -44.07 40.63
C GLN A 131 33.62 -45.47 40.28
N LEU A 132 34.94 -45.68 40.31
CA LEU A 132 35.50 -46.91 40.87
C LEU A 132 37.00 -46.72 41.08
N LEU A 133 37.51 -47.35 42.13
CA LEU A 133 38.93 -47.58 42.42
C LEU A 133 39.62 -46.55 43.35
N LEU A 134 39.39 -46.73 44.65
CA LEU A 134 40.50 -46.64 45.60
C LEU A 134 40.38 -47.77 46.63
N GLU A 135 41.01 -48.91 46.35
CA GLU A 135 41.50 -49.84 47.38
C GLU A 135 42.75 -50.60 46.85
N VAL A 136 43.92 -50.02 47.19
CA VAL A 136 45.29 -50.51 47.53
C VAL A 136 45.75 -51.97 47.20
N PRO A 137 47.07 -52.22 46.90
CA PRO A 137 47.65 -53.34 46.10
C PRO A 137 48.32 -54.45 46.97
N PRO A 138 48.99 -55.55 46.48
CA PRO A 138 50.25 -55.58 45.67
C PRO A 138 50.36 -56.75 44.65
N SER A 139 51.55 -56.90 44.04
CA SER A 139 52.17 -58.10 43.42
C SER A 139 52.19 -58.25 41.89
N THR A 140 53.41 -58.05 41.35
CA THR A 140 54.18 -58.87 40.38
C THR A 140 53.63 -59.21 38.99
N GLU A 141 54.42 -58.72 38.02
CA GLU A 141 55.00 -59.48 36.89
C GLU A 141 54.16 -59.74 35.62
N ASP A 142 54.76 -59.24 34.53
CA ASP A 142 54.84 -59.79 33.18
C ASP A 142 53.75 -59.58 32.12
N ALA A 143 54.30 -59.24 30.95
CA ALA A 143 53.88 -59.61 29.59
C ALA A 143 53.16 -58.56 28.71
N SER A 144 54.00 -57.96 27.87
CA SER A 144 53.80 -57.74 26.41
C SER A 144 52.94 -56.53 26.00
N SER A 145 53.56 -55.50 25.39
CA SER A 145 53.84 -55.36 23.94
C SER A 145 52.55 -54.99 23.18
N CYS A 146 52.44 -53.86 22.49
CA CYS A 146 53.36 -53.34 21.47
C CYS A 146 53.38 -51.80 21.40
N GLN A 147 54.46 -51.29 20.85
CA GLN A 147 54.75 -49.91 20.48
C GLN A 147 54.48 -49.64 18.99
N PHE A 148 53.95 -48.43 18.70
CA PHE A 148 54.26 -47.51 17.58
C PHE A 148 53.77 -47.80 16.13
N PRO A 149 53.58 -46.78 15.24
CA PRO A 149 54.52 -45.65 15.03
C PRO A 149 54.00 -44.21 14.82
N GLU A 150 54.99 -43.32 14.94
CA GLU A 150 55.06 -41.90 14.59
C GLU A 150 54.96 -41.65 13.07
N GLU A 151 54.23 -40.59 12.68
CA GLU A 151 54.33 -39.81 11.43
C GLU A 151 53.40 -38.58 11.62
N GLU A 152 53.71 -37.30 11.37
CA GLU A 152 54.90 -36.63 10.88
C GLU A 152 55.06 -35.26 11.57
N ARG A 153 56.31 -35.00 11.95
CA ARG A 153 57.06 -33.73 12.00
C ARG A 153 56.66 -32.76 10.87
N GLY A 154 56.75 -31.44 10.98
CA GLY A 154 57.48 -30.58 11.93
C GLY A 154 56.88 -29.17 11.95
N GLU A 155 56.91 -28.51 13.10
CA GLU A 155 57.97 -27.59 13.54
C GLU A 155 57.80 -26.18 12.92
N ARG A 156 57.32 -25.21 13.73
CA ARG A 156 58.10 -24.27 14.58
C ARG A 156 58.69 -23.15 13.73
N LEU A 157 58.78 -21.88 14.13
CA LEU A 157 58.40 -21.07 15.31
C LEU A 157 58.94 -19.67 14.92
N ALA A 158 58.37 -18.61 15.49
CA ALA A 158 59.02 -17.29 15.60
C ALA A 158 59.19 -16.52 14.27
N GLU A 159 59.26 -15.21 14.20
CA GLU A 159 59.27 -14.15 15.21
C GLU A 159 58.94 -12.87 14.44
N GLU A 160 58.25 -11.96 15.14
CA GLU A 160 58.58 -10.54 15.26
C GLU A 160 58.94 -9.65 14.05
N LYS A 161 58.46 -8.40 14.18
CA LYS A 161 58.80 -7.16 13.47
C LYS A 161 58.18 -7.04 12.08
N GLY A 162 57.36 -6.04 11.80
CA GLY A 162 57.32 -4.72 12.39
C GLY A 162 57.41 -3.70 11.27
N ARG A 163 56.35 -2.91 11.16
CA ARG A 163 56.29 -1.56 10.58
C ARG A 163 56.43 -1.38 9.05
N LEU A 164 55.36 -0.74 8.57
CA LEU A 164 55.37 0.55 7.85
C LEU A 164 55.59 0.49 6.35
N GLY A 165 54.59 1.02 5.63
CA GLY A 165 54.78 1.52 4.28
C GLY A 165 53.51 1.50 3.45
N ASP A 166 52.69 2.52 3.62
CA ASP A 166 51.75 2.97 2.59
C ASP A 166 52.48 3.25 1.26
N LEU A 167 51.76 3.08 0.14
CA LEU A 167 51.85 3.76 -1.17
C LEU A 167 51.60 2.71 -2.28
N TRP A 168 50.82 2.92 -3.34
CA TRP A 168 50.05 4.02 -3.91
C TRP A 168 49.14 3.40 -5.00
N VAL A 169 48.02 4.08 -5.28
CA VAL A 169 47.29 4.20 -6.56
C VAL A 169 46.96 2.92 -7.34
#